data_AF-A0A5J5C9V1-F1
#
_entry.id   AF-A0A5J5C9V1-F1
#
_cell.length_a   1.000
_cell.length_b   1.000
_cell.length_c   1.000
_cell.angle_alpha   90.00
_cell.angle_beta   90.00
_cell.angle_gamma   90.00
#
_symmetry.space_group_name_H-M   'P 1'
#
loop_
_entity.id
_entity.type
_entity.pdbx_description
1 polymer ?
#
loop_
_entity_poly.entity_id
_entity_poly.type
_entity_poly.pdbx_seq_one_letter_code
_entity_poly.pdbx_strand_id
1 'polypeptide(L)'
;YRTSLNGTSINFIGYCSQVVDGRTPNLNGSVFPQLVLDVTHTLCFLDMSKMADIGLLTGSAVSWWLGLVLATVHLWYLSLYRIQRTQDLFIRRLYEGGFLEQSLLLNTRFDIQTTAKRKQFTSLNPVKVFLCATMWHETYNEMMKILISIFRLDKYRPKKEGETSDVNFEAHIYFDDAFREVPGSRGRHVNEYAEMLVEIIREVYGTFMNIDKTLFKNQEQIPDQKIVTTPYGGRLVVTMPHGNSIMVHFKDKELIRHKKRWSQVMYLYYLLGWKVSTKYFERWGKGGSEGMGERNKEFEKEKHNTYILALDGDTDFQPAAVMLLIDRLKTYPNVGAACGRIHPTGSGPMVWYQKFEYAVGHWLQKTAEHVFGCVLCSPGCFSLFRAAALMDNNVMKKYTIKSSKAQHYIQYDQGEDRWLCTLLLKQGWRVEYSAAADAYTNAPEEFKEFYNQRRRWVPSTMANIVDLLGSATLISQKNPSMSRPYMVYQLFNLVSFILVPSTVILMIAGQACSWFLLFFCQIHKLSSRNGIKILLFYHVSNVMQFAT
;
A
#
# COMPACT_ATOMS: atom_id res chain seq x y z
N TYR A 1 32.14 29.69 29.86
CA TYR A 1 33.59 29.92 30.01
C TYR A 1 34.30 29.26 28.84
N ARG A 2 34.78 30.06 27.87
CA ARG A 2 35.64 29.58 26.78
C ARG A 2 36.97 30.33 26.88
N THR A 3 38.05 29.58 26.93
CA THR A 3 39.43 30.07 26.96
C THR A 3 39.78 30.67 25.60
N SER A 4 40.18 31.94 25.59
CA SER A 4 40.89 32.51 24.44
C SER A 4 42.26 31.83 24.31
N LEU A 5 42.77 31.70 23.09
CA LEU A 5 44.06 31.07 22.78
C LEU A 5 45.30 31.85 23.30
N ASN A 6 45.11 32.86 24.16
CA ASN A 6 46.18 33.53 24.92
C ASN A 6 46.04 33.36 26.45
N GLY A 7 45.25 32.39 26.93
CA GLY A 7 45.28 31.95 28.32
C GLY A 7 44.64 32.90 29.35
N THR A 8 44.02 34.01 28.93
CA THR A 8 43.23 34.87 29.82
C THR A 8 41.73 34.64 29.61
N SER A 9 41.01 34.40 30.72
CA SER A 9 39.58 34.13 30.76
C SER A 9 38.79 35.43 30.59
N ILE A 10 38.37 35.74 29.36
CA ILE A 10 37.53 36.90 29.08
C ILE A 10 36.05 36.47 29.16
N ASN A 11 35.26 37.21 29.93
CA ASN A 11 33.81 36.98 30.06
C ASN A 11 33.10 37.40 28.76
N PHE A 12 31.95 36.80 28.40
CA PHE A 12 31.25 37.06 27.12
C PHE A 12 30.98 38.56 26.86
N ILE A 13 30.74 39.33 27.92
CA ILE A 13 30.57 40.79 27.88
C ILE A 13 31.88 41.51 27.48
N GLY A 14 33.05 41.02 27.93
CA GLY A 14 34.36 41.55 27.54
C GLY A 14 34.75 41.23 26.10
N TYR A 15 34.30 40.09 25.57
CA TYR A 15 34.48 39.74 24.16
C TYR A 15 33.68 40.69 23.25
N CYS A 16 32.42 40.99 23.61
CA CYS A 16 31.60 41.95 22.88
C CYS A 16 32.15 43.39 22.98
N SER A 17 32.73 43.78 24.12
CA SER A 17 33.38 45.09 24.27
C SER A 17 34.59 45.24 23.34
N GLN A 18 35.46 44.22 23.21
CA GLN A 18 36.61 44.28 22.30
C GLN A 18 36.23 44.32 20.81
N VAL A 19 35.10 43.71 20.43
CA VAL A 19 34.59 43.74 19.04
C VAL A 19 33.96 45.09 18.71
N VAL A 20 33.38 45.79 19.69
CA VAL A 20 32.71 47.08 19.50
C VAL A 20 33.69 48.27 19.60
N ASP A 21 34.74 48.18 20.42
CA ASP A 21 35.75 49.25 20.61
C ASP A 21 36.90 49.26 19.58
N GLY A 22 36.67 48.71 18.39
CA GLY A 22 37.60 48.72 17.25
C GLY A 22 37.91 50.11 16.64
N ARG A 23 38.05 51.16 17.46
CA ARG A 23 38.58 52.49 17.10
C ARG A 23 40.00 52.71 17.64
N THR A 24 40.80 51.67 17.80
CA THR A 24 42.26 51.80 18.04
C THR A 24 43.04 51.36 16.79
N PRO A 25 43.86 52.23 16.18
CA PRO A 25 44.42 52.01 14.84
C PRO A 25 45.61 51.03 14.77
N ASN A 26 45.87 50.21 15.81
CA ASN A 26 47.08 49.39 15.90
C ASN A 26 46.86 47.86 16.00
N LEU A 27 45.67 47.35 15.71
CA LEU A 27 45.43 45.90 15.64
C LEU A 27 45.32 45.44 14.17
N ASN A 28 46.46 45.02 13.61
CA ASN A 28 46.64 44.45 12.26
C ASN A 28 46.06 43.03 12.09
N GLY A 29 44.97 42.68 12.77
CA GLY A 29 44.35 41.36 12.69
C GLY A 29 42.89 41.46 12.27
N SER A 30 42.56 41.05 11.05
CA SER A 30 41.16 40.94 10.62
C SER A 30 40.40 40.01 11.58
N VAL A 31 39.27 40.44 12.10
CA VAL A 31 38.37 39.65 12.99
C VAL A 31 37.65 38.53 12.21
N PHE A 32 37.64 38.63 10.88
CA PHE A 32 36.99 37.69 9.95
C PHE A 32 37.47 36.22 10.03
N PRO A 33 38.77 35.90 10.07
CA PRO A 33 39.27 34.52 10.16
C PRO A 33 38.90 33.88 11.50
N GLN A 34 38.86 34.64 12.59
CA GLN A 34 38.49 34.14 13.92
C GLN A 34 37.01 33.78 13.99
N LEU A 35 36.14 34.61 13.40
CA LEU A 35 34.70 34.33 13.30
C LEU A 35 34.41 33.12 12.42
N VAL A 36 35.13 33.00 11.29
CA VAL A 36 35.04 31.84 10.40
C VAL A 36 35.47 30.57 11.13
N LEU A 37 36.58 30.62 11.88
CA LEU A 37 37.09 29.47 12.65
C LEU A 37 36.05 28.96 13.66
N ASP A 38 35.42 29.86 14.42
CA ASP A 38 34.43 29.54 15.44
C ASP A 38 33.15 28.94 14.84
N VAL A 39 32.71 29.43 13.67
CA VAL A 39 31.58 28.85 12.91
C VAL A 39 31.92 27.45 12.40
N THR A 40 33.13 27.22 11.87
CA THR A 40 33.57 25.88 11.45
C THR A 40 33.64 24.89 12.62
N HIS A 41 34.14 25.31 13.79
CA HIS A 41 34.19 24.46 14.99
C HIS A 41 32.81 24.10 15.55
N THR A 42 31.78 24.88 15.23
CA THR A 42 30.41 24.64 15.71
C THR A 42 29.62 23.73 14.76
N LEU A 43 29.96 23.72 13.46
CA LEU A 43 29.27 22.94 12.42
C LEU A 43 29.99 21.62 12.05
N CYS A 44 31.29 21.50 12.32
CA CYS A 44 32.08 20.29 12.08
C CYS A 44 32.82 19.88 13.36
N PHE A 45 32.60 18.63 13.79
CA PHE A 45 33.34 18.01 14.90
C PHE A 45 34.82 17.70 14.55
N LEU A 46 35.18 17.83 13.27
CA LEU A 46 36.52 17.61 12.74
C LEU A 46 37.29 18.93 12.68
N ASP A 47 38.55 18.90 13.12
CA ASP A 47 39.40 20.07 13.20
C ASP A 47 39.93 20.42 11.81
N MET A 48 39.28 21.39 11.15
CA MET A 48 39.59 21.85 9.80
C MET A 48 40.99 22.50 9.67
N SER A 49 41.80 22.50 10.73
CA SER A 49 43.22 22.86 10.70
C SER A 49 44.15 21.68 10.35
N LYS A 50 43.69 20.43 10.52
CA LYS A 50 44.48 19.24 10.24
C LYS A 50 44.30 18.80 8.79
N MET A 51 45.40 18.74 8.05
CA MET A 51 45.43 18.25 6.66
C MET A 51 44.83 16.85 6.48
N ALA A 52 44.91 16.00 7.51
CA ALA A 52 44.33 14.65 7.49
C ALA A 52 42.79 14.67 7.44
N ASP A 53 42.15 15.56 8.21
CA ASP A 53 40.69 15.65 8.29
C ASP A 53 40.10 16.29 7.02
N ILE A 54 40.80 17.28 6.45
CA ILE A 54 40.49 17.84 5.12
C ILE A 54 40.64 16.76 4.04
N GLY A 55 41.69 15.95 4.12
CA GLY A 55 41.93 14.82 3.21
C GLY A 55 40.81 13.78 3.25
N LEU A 56 40.30 13.46 4.45
CA LEU A 56 39.18 12.52 4.62
C LEU A 56 37.87 13.07 4.04
N LEU A 57 37.58 14.35 4.29
CA LEU A 57 36.35 15.00 3.83
C LEU A 57 36.35 15.17 2.30
N THR A 58 37.49 15.58 1.72
CA THR A 58 37.66 15.65 0.26
C THR A 58 37.64 14.26 -0.37
N GLY A 59 38.29 13.27 0.24
CA GLY A 59 38.28 11.88 -0.25
C GLY A 59 36.87 11.27 -0.28
N SER A 60 36.06 11.51 0.77
CA SER A 60 34.66 11.08 0.81
C SER A 60 33.79 11.79 -0.24
N ALA A 61 33.96 13.10 -0.44
CA ALA A 61 33.25 13.86 -1.47
C ALA A 61 33.61 13.39 -2.90
N VAL A 62 34.89 13.12 -3.16
CA VAL A 62 35.36 12.57 -4.44
C VAL A 62 34.81 11.16 -4.65
N SER A 63 34.81 10.30 -3.63
CA SER A 63 34.26 8.95 -3.72
C SER A 63 32.76 8.97 -4.02
N TRP A 64 32.02 9.88 -3.38
CA TRP A 64 30.60 10.08 -3.65
C TRP A 64 30.34 10.56 -5.08
N TRP A 65 31.10 11.55 -5.55
CA TRP A 65 31.01 12.05 -6.92
C TRP A 65 31.36 10.97 -7.96
N LEU A 66 32.44 10.20 -7.73
CA LEU A 66 32.83 9.09 -8.61
C LEU A 66 31.73 8.03 -8.68
N GLY A 67 31.11 7.69 -7.55
CA GLY A 67 29.98 6.77 -7.50
C GLY A 67 28.79 7.27 -8.32
N LEU A 68 28.52 8.58 -8.30
CA LEU A 68 27.43 9.20 -9.05
C LEU A 68 27.71 9.21 -10.56
N VAL A 69 28.96 9.47 -10.95
CA VAL A 69 29.42 9.36 -12.35
C VAL A 69 29.34 7.92 -12.84
N LEU A 70 29.84 6.95 -12.07
CA LEU A 70 29.80 5.53 -12.42
C LEU A 70 28.36 5.02 -12.53
N ALA A 71 27.46 5.42 -11.64
CA ALA A 71 26.03 5.10 -11.72
C ALA A 71 25.38 5.71 -12.97
N THR A 72 25.73 6.95 -13.31
CA THR A 72 25.20 7.64 -14.50
C THR A 72 25.70 6.97 -15.79
N VAL A 73 26.99 6.63 -15.86
CA VAL A 73 27.59 5.87 -16.97
C VAL A 73 26.97 4.48 -17.07
N HIS A 74 26.80 3.79 -15.95
CA HIS A 74 26.15 2.48 -15.91
C HIS A 74 24.70 2.55 -16.44
N LEU A 75 23.94 3.57 -16.05
CA LEU A 75 22.56 3.76 -16.50
C LEU A 75 22.45 4.13 -17.98
N TRP A 76 23.37 4.94 -18.51
CA TRP A 76 23.25 5.49 -19.87
C TRP A 76 23.97 4.67 -20.94
N TYR A 77 25.10 4.03 -20.63
CA TYR A 77 25.94 3.35 -21.62
C TYR A 77 25.80 1.83 -21.63
N LEU A 78 25.43 1.20 -20.52
CA LEU A 78 25.19 -0.24 -20.50
C LEU A 78 23.77 -0.51 -20.99
N SER A 79 23.66 -0.78 -22.29
CA SER A 79 22.47 -1.34 -22.96
C SER A 79 22.26 -2.81 -22.55
N LEU A 80 22.15 -3.06 -21.25
CA LEU A 80 21.59 -4.31 -20.75
C LEU A 80 20.07 -4.27 -20.95
N TYR A 81 19.51 -5.36 -21.48
CA TYR A 81 18.06 -5.53 -21.60
C TYR A 81 17.40 -5.29 -20.25
N ARG A 82 16.74 -4.14 -20.10
CA ARG A 82 16.03 -3.78 -18.88
C ARG A 82 14.79 -4.67 -18.79
N ILE A 83 14.66 -5.38 -17.66
CA ILE A 83 13.44 -6.09 -17.23
C ILE A 83 13.19 -7.40 -18.01
N GLN A 84 14.11 -8.36 -17.89
CA GLN A 84 13.81 -9.75 -18.23
C GLN A 84 13.22 -10.47 -16.99
N ARG A 85 12.38 -11.47 -17.22
CA ARG A 85 11.66 -12.21 -16.17
C ARG A 85 12.68 -12.89 -15.25
N THR A 86 12.49 -12.87 -13.93
CA THR A 86 13.46 -13.42 -12.96
C THR A 86 13.83 -14.89 -13.22
N GLN A 87 12.88 -15.65 -13.80
CA GLN A 87 13.04 -17.03 -14.26
C GLN A 87 14.02 -17.21 -15.43
N ASP A 88 14.29 -16.14 -16.20
CA ASP A 88 15.22 -16.17 -17.34
C ASP A 88 16.62 -15.65 -16.96
N LEU A 89 16.75 -14.90 -15.86
CA LEU A 89 18.00 -14.28 -15.39
C LEU A 89 18.80 -15.15 -14.39
N PHE A 90 18.11 -15.95 -13.57
CA PHE A 90 18.74 -16.74 -12.51
C PHE A 90 18.54 -18.24 -12.73
N ILE A 91 19.32 -18.81 -13.64
CA ILE A 91 19.67 -20.23 -13.60
C ILE A 91 21.18 -20.32 -13.37
N ARG A 92 21.62 -20.12 -12.12
CA ARG A 92 22.99 -20.49 -11.74
C ARG A 92 22.94 -21.80 -10.96
N ARG A 93 23.37 -22.87 -11.62
CA ARG A 93 23.44 -24.25 -11.08
C ARG A 93 24.67 -24.50 -10.20
N LEU A 94 25.52 -23.50 -9.92
CA LEU A 94 26.82 -23.71 -9.28
C LEU A 94 27.01 -22.81 -8.05
N TYR A 95 27.55 -23.44 -7.00
CA TYR A 95 27.89 -22.89 -5.69
C TYR A 95 29.10 -21.95 -5.76
N GLU A 96 29.00 -20.77 -5.14
CA GLU A 96 30.07 -19.78 -5.04
C GLU A 96 30.43 -19.52 -3.56
N GLY A 97 31.68 -19.78 -3.18
CA GLY A 97 32.14 -19.70 -1.79
C GLY A 97 32.48 -18.29 -1.28
N GLY A 98 32.71 -17.33 -2.17
CA GLY A 98 33.08 -15.95 -1.81
C GLY A 98 31.91 -15.10 -1.28
N PHE A 99 30.68 -15.42 -1.68
CA PHE A 99 29.46 -14.76 -1.24
C PHE A 99 28.49 -15.78 -0.64
N LEU A 100 28.96 -16.50 0.38
CA LEU A 100 28.23 -17.61 0.98
C LEU A 100 26.81 -17.20 1.42
N GLU A 101 26.67 -16.02 2.05
CA GLU A 101 25.36 -15.55 2.53
C GLU A 101 24.41 -15.23 1.38
N GLN A 102 24.84 -14.51 0.33
CA GLN A 102 23.99 -14.22 -0.83
C GLN A 102 23.68 -15.49 -1.64
N SER A 103 24.65 -16.40 -1.77
CA SER A 103 24.50 -17.69 -2.41
C SER A 103 23.51 -18.58 -1.66
N LEU A 104 23.54 -18.59 -0.33
CA LEU A 104 22.55 -19.27 0.52
C LEU A 104 21.19 -18.59 0.49
N LEU A 105 21.12 -17.25 0.50
CA LEU A 105 19.87 -16.50 0.39
C LEU A 105 19.14 -16.80 -0.92
N LEU A 106 19.87 -16.81 -2.04
CA LEU A 106 19.32 -17.12 -3.36
C LEU A 106 19.07 -18.62 -3.57
N ASN A 107 19.76 -19.50 -2.83
CA ASN A 107 19.51 -20.95 -2.80
C ASN A 107 18.64 -21.41 -1.63
N THR A 108 18.01 -20.49 -0.88
CA THR A 108 17.07 -20.89 0.17
C THR A 108 15.90 -21.58 -0.52
N ARG A 109 15.93 -22.92 -0.47
CA ARG A 109 14.74 -23.72 -0.73
C ARG A 109 13.73 -23.26 0.30
N PHE A 110 12.73 -22.50 -0.14
CA PHE A 110 11.43 -22.56 0.49
C PHE A 110 11.12 -24.03 0.72
N ASP A 111 10.63 -24.40 1.91
CA ASP A 111 10.09 -25.74 2.14
C ASP A 111 8.87 -25.88 1.22
N ILE A 112 9.14 -26.16 -0.06
CA ILE A 112 8.19 -26.56 -1.06
C ILE A 112 7.77 -27.92 -0.55
N GLN A 113 6.68 -27.93 0.24
CA GLN A 113 6.07 -29.14 0.73
C GLN A 113 6.07 -30.15 -0.40
N THR A 114 6.91 -31.18 -0.25
CA THR A 114 7.26 -32.12 -1.31
C THR A 114 5.99 -32.59 -2.01
N THR A 115 6.03 -32.75 -3.34
CA THR A 115 4.89 -33.16 -4.18
C THR A 115 4.12 -34.37 -3.63
N ALA A 116 4.78 -35.23 -2.83
CA ALA A 116 4.18 -36.31 -2.06
C ALA A 116 3.17 -35.87 -0.97
N LYS A 117 3.46 -34.81 -0.18
CA LYS A 117 2.50 -34.20 0.77
C LYS A 117 1.38 -33.46 0.04
N ARG A 118 1.66 -32.90 -1.15
CA ARG A 118 0.69 -32.20 -2.01
C ARG A 118 -0.46 -33.13 -2.42
N LYS A 119 -0.16 -34.38 -2.80
CA LYS A 119 -1.16 -35.41 -3.14
C LYS A 119 -2.02 -35.86 -1.97
N GLN A 120 -1.52 -35.78 -0.73
CA GLN A 120 -2.26 -36.20 0.46
C GLN A 120 -3.34 -35.18 0.89
N PHE A 121 -3.22 -33.91 0.47
CA PHE A 121 -4.12 -32.82 0.88
C PHE A 121 -5.11 -32.35 -0.21
N THR A 122 -4.98 -32.81 -1.46
CA THR A 122 -5.86 -32.38 -2.55
C THR A 122 -6.60 -33.55 -3.19
N SER A 123 -7.69 -33.97 -2.57
CA SER A 123 -8.85 -34.35 -3.39
C SER A 123 -9.39 -33.08 -4.06
N LEU A 124 -9.79 -33.20 -5.33
CA LEU A 124 -10.33 -32.17 -6.23
C LEU A 124 -11.62 -31.55 -5.67
N ASN A 125 -11.54 -30.87 -4.54
CA ASN A 125 -12.70 -30.19 -3.98
C ASN A 125 -12.88 -28.86 -4.71
N PRO A 126 -14.10 -28.56 -5.16
CA PRO A 126 -14.38 -27.31 -5.84
C PRO A 126 -14.13 -26.16 -4.88
N VAL A 127 -13.37 -25.16 -5.35
CA VAL A 127 -13.14 -23.91 -4.64
C VAL A 127 -14.30 -22.97 -4.90
N LYS A 128 -14.68 -22.19 -3.90
CA LYS A 128 -15.65 -21.10 -4.07
C LYS A 128 -14.96 -19.76 -3.87
N VAL A 129 -15.11 -18.84 -4.81
CA VAL A 129 -14.55 -17.48 -4.70
C VAL A 129 -15.68 -16.48 -4.82
N PHE A 130 -15.86 -15.68 -3.77
CA PHE A 130 -16.74 -14.52 -3.80
C PHE A 130 -15.92 -13.29 -4.18
N LEU A 131 -16.26 -12.65 -5.29
CA LEU A 131 -15.69 -11.35 -5.64
C LEU A 131 -16.51 -10.28 -4.94
N CYS A 132 -15.85 -9.43 -4.16
CA CYS A 132 -16.50 -8.39 -3.39
C CYS A 132 -15.90 -7.03 -3.75
N ALA A 133 -16.59 -6.29 -4.61
CA ALA A 133 -16.25 -4.92 -4.94
C ALA A 133 -16.98 -3.95 -4.00
N THR A 134 -16.29 -2.93 -3.51
CA THR A 134 -16.92 -1.80 -2.81
C THR A 134 -16.83 -0.54 -3.66
N MET A 135 -17.95 0.18 -3.80
CA MET A 135 -18.06 1.36 -4.65
C MET A 135 -18.70 2.51 -3.88
N TRP A 136 -18.20 3.73 -4.11
CA TRP A 136 -18.84 4.96 -3.65
C TRP A 136 -18.46 6.14 -4.55
N HIS A 137 -19.44 6.69 -5.28
CA HIS A 137 -19.25 7.78 -6.24
C HIS A 137 -18.11 7.54 -7.25
N GLU A 138 -17.98 6.30 -7.72
CA GLU A 138 -17.04 5.96 -8.79
C GLU A 138 -17.47 6.61 -10.11
N THR A 139 -16.50 6.93 -10.97
CA THR A 139 -16.78 7.44 -12.32
C THR A 139 -17.27 6.33 -13.25
N TYR A 140 -17.90 6.72 -14.37
CA TYR A 140 -18.33 5.78 -15.41
C TYR A 140 -17.17 4.86 -15.87
N ASN A 141 -15.99 5.44 -16.10
CA ASN A 141 -14.82 4.70 -16.57
C ASN A 141 -14.30 3.70 -15.51
N GLU A 142 -14.37 4.06 -14.22
CA GLU A 142 -13.96 3.17 -13.12
C GLU A 142 -14.90 1.97 -13.01
N MET A 143 -16.21 2.23 -12.94
CA MET A 143 -17.22 1.17 -12.89
C MET A 143 -17.16 0.25 -14.11
N MET A 144 -16.92 0.82 -15.30
CA MET A 144 -16.74 0.06 -16.54
C MET A 144 -15.54 -0.90 -16.47
N LYS A 145 -14.38 -0.45 -15.99
CA LYS A 145 -13.17 -1.28 -15.87
C LYS A 145 -13.38 -2.53 -15.00
N ILE A 146 -13.98 -2.36 -13.83
CA ILE A 146 -14.20 -3.49 -12.93
C ILE A 146 -15.27 -4.45 -13.47
N LEU A 147 -16.34 -3.94 -14.08
CA LEU A 147 -17.36 -4.79 -14.70
C LEU A 147 -16.77 -5.59 -15.85
N ILE A 148 -15.96 -4.99 -16.73
CA ILE A 148 -15.24 -5.72 -17.78
C ILE A 148 -14.31 -6.79 -17.18
N SER A 149 -13.69 -6.55 -16.03
CA SER A 149 -12.87 -7.56 -15.32
C SER A 149 -13.69 -8.74 -14.82
N ILE A 150 -14.86 -8.48 -14.24
CA ILE A 150 -15.79 -9.50 -13.75
C ILE A 150 -16.33 -10.34 -14.93
N PHE A 151 -16.74 -9.70 -16.02
CA PHE A 151 -17.23 -10.40 -17.22
C PHE A 151 -16.13 -11.17 -17.97
N ARG A 152 -14.88 -10.68 -17.98
CA ARG A 152 -13.72 -11.47 -18.43
C ARG A 152 -13.54 -12.74 -17.62
N LEU A 153 -13.72 -12.67 -16.30
CA LEU A 153 -13.63 -13.83 -15.42
C LEU A 153 -14.77 -14.83 -15.67
N ASP A 154 -15.99 -14.34 -15.92
CA ASP A 154 -17.14 -15.16 -16.33
C ASP A 154 -16.82 -15.96 -17.60
N LYS A 155 -16.27 -15.30 -18.64
CA LYS A 155 -15.86 -15.96 -19.89
C LYS A 155 -14.69 -16.93 -19.74
N TYR A 156 -13.75 -16.67 -18.84
CA TYR A 156 -12.52 -17.48 -18.72
C TYR A 156 -12.79 -18.93 -18.27
N ARG A 157 -13.87 -19.16 -17.51
CA ARG A 157 -14.30 -20.50 -17.08
C ARG A 157 -15.81 -20.65 -17.21
N PRO A 158 -16.34 -20.83 -18.44
CA PRO A 158 -17.73 -21.16 -18.60
C PRO A 158 -17.97 -22.54 -17.96
N LYS A 159 -19.04 -22.71 -17.19
CA LYS A 159 -19.46 -24.02 -16.72
C LYS A 159 -19.79 -24.87 -17.95
N LYS A 160 -18.89 -25.76 -18.37
CA LYS A 160 -19.21 -26.76 -19.40
C LYS A 160 -20.08 -27.83 -18.77
N GLU A 161 -21.19 -28.19 -19.42
CA GLU A 161 -22.02 -29.31 -19.00
C GLU A 161 -21.15 -30.57 -18.89
N GLY A 162 -21.10 -31.17 -17.69
CA GLY A 162 -20.40 -32.43 -17.42
C GLY A 162 -18.96 -32.31 -16.90
N GLU A 163 -18.29 -31.15 -16.98
CA GLU A 163 -16.99 -30.93 -16.34
C GLU A 163 -17.17 -30.10 -15.06
N THR A 164 -16.95 -30.71 -13.89
CA THR A 164 -16.96 -29.97 -12.62
C THR A 164 -15.84 -28.93 -12.64
N SER A 165 -16.17 -27.64 -12.73
CA SER A 165 -15.18 -26.59 -12.59
C SER A 165 -14.53 -26.69 -11.20
N ASP A 166 -13.19 -26.69 -11.18
CA ASP A 166 -12.39 -26.71 -9.96
C ASP A 166 -12.56 -25.44 -9.11
N VAL A 167 -13.13 -24.38 -9.70
CA VAL A 167 -13.46 -23.12 -9.04
C VAL A 167 -14.85 -22.63 -9.49
N ASN A 168 -15.65 -22.14 -8.55
CA ASN A 168 -16.93 -21.47 -8.76
C ASN A 168 -16.82 -20.00 -8.33
N PHE A 169 -17.28 -19.09 -9.18
CA PHE A 169 -17.23 -17.65 -8.96
C PHE A 169 -18.60 -17.06 -8.73
N GLU A 170 -18.69 -16.12 -7.79
CA GLU A 170 -19.88 -15.32 -7.55
C GLU A 170 -19.49 -13.88 -7.27
N ALA A 171 -20.03 -12.94 -8.04
CA ALA A 171 -19.65 -11.54 -7.94
C ALA A 171 -20.68 -10.74 -7.12
N HIS A 172 -20.18 -9.91 -6.22
CA HIS A 172 -20.94 -9.02 -5.37
C HIS A 172 -20.37 -7.61 -5.46
N ILE A 173 -21.22 -6.64 -5.77
CA ILE A 173 -20.90 -5.22 -5.74
C ILE A 173 -21.67 -4.61 -4.57
N TYR A 174 -20.97 -3.97 -3.65
CA TYR A 174 -21.55 -3.25 -2.52
C TYR A 174 -21.47 -1.75 -2.79
N PHE A 175 -22.61 -1.17 -3.14
CA PHE A 175 -22.74 0.24 -3.49
C PHE A 175 -23.19 1.04 -2.27
N ASP A 176 -22.29 1.89 -1.77
CA ASP A 176 -22.55 2.74 -0.61
C ASP A 176 -23.34 4.00 -0.97
N ASP A 177 -24.26 4.42 -0.09
CA ASP A 177 -25.11 5.62 -0.25
C ASP A 177 -25.87 5.69 -1.59
N ALA A 178 -26.58 4.61 -1.93
CA ALA A 178 -27.18 4.42 -3.25
C ALA A 178 -28.51 5.17 -3.49
N PHE A 179 -29.09 5.81 -2.48
CA PHE A 179 -30.46 6.35 -2.54
C PHE A 179 -30.48 7.87 -2.34
N ARG A 180 -31.45 8.53 -2.98
CA ARG A 180 -31.74 9.96 -2.84
C ARG A 180 -33.19 10.18 -2.46
N GLU A 181 -33.44 11.24 -1.71
CA GLU A 181 -34.79 11.71 -1.43
C GLU A 181 -35.27 12.61 -2.57
N VAL A 182 -36.47 12.33 -3.10
CA VAL A 182 -37.11 13.15 -4.13
C VAL A 182 -38.35 13.79 -3.51
N PRO A 183 -38.39 15.13 -3.35
CA PRO A 183 -39.53 15.82 -2.78
C PRO A 183 -40.83 15.49 -3.54
N GLY A 184 -41.87 15.06 -2.83
CA GLY A 184 -43.17 14.74 -3.42
C GLY A 184 -43.32 13.31 -3.97
N SER A 185 -42.28 12.49 -3.95
CA SER A 185 -42.39 11.06 -4.27
C SER A 185 -42.47 10.20 -3.01
N ARG A 186 -43.38 9.23 -2.99
CA ARG A 186 -43.46 8.20 -1.92
C ARG A 186 -42.52 7.02 -2.15
N GLY A 187 -41.87 6.95 -3.32
CA GLY A 187 -40.98 5.86 -3.70
C GLY A 187 -39.53 6.12 -3.30
N ARG A 188 -38.74 5.05 -3.12
CA ARG A 188 -37.28 5.16 -2.98
C ARG A 188 -36.66 5.35 -4.35
N HIS A 189 -35.83 6.38 -4.49
CA HIS A 189 -35.12 6.67 -5.73
C HIS A 189 -33.65 6.37 -5.54
N VAL A 190 -33.07 5.65 -6.50
CA VAL A 190 -31.62 5.48 -6.56
C VAL A 190 -30.98 6.81 -6.99
N ASN A 191 -29.72 7.01 -6.60
CA ASN A 191 -28.95 8.17 -7.03
C ASN A 191 -28.40 7.97 -8.47
N GLU A 192 -27.85 9.04 -9.02
CA GLU A 192 -27.34 9.11 -10.40
C GLU A 192 -26.22 8.09 -10.65
N TYR A 193 -25.36 7.83 -9.66
CA TYR A 193 -24.26 6.87 -9.77
C TYR A 193 -24.75 5.41 -9.77
N ALA A 194 -25.80 5.11 -9.00
CA ALA A 194 -26.44 3.80 -8.99
C ALA A 194 -27.23 3.55 -10.29
N GLU A 195 -27.89 4.57 -10.84
CA GLU A 195 -28.49 4.53 -12.18
C GLU A 195 -27.41 4.24 -13.24
N MET A 196 -26.30 4.99 -13.21
CA MET A 196 -25.15 4.80 -14.09
C MET A 196 -24.57 3.38 -14.00
N LEU A 197 -24.45 2.79 -12.81
CA LEU A 197 -23.97 1.42 -12.65
C LEU A 197 -24.87 0.40 -13.37
N VAL A 198 -26.19 0.56 -13.28
CA VAL A 198 -27.14 -0.34 -13.95
C VAL A 198 -27.05 -0.20 -15.47
N GLU A 199 -26.87 1.02 -15.98
CA GLU A 199 -26.65 1.27 -17.41
C GLU A 199 -25.36 0.61 -17.91
N ILE A 200 -24.25 0.75 -17.19
CA ILE A 200 -22.98 0.12 -17.55
C ILE A 200 -23.10 -1.41 -17.54
N ILE A 201 -23.80 -2.00 -16.56
CA ILE A 201 -24.04 -3.45 -16.54
C ILE A 201 -24.74 -3.89 -17.82
N ARG A 202 -25.76 -3.15 -18.29
CA ARG A 202 -26.47 -3.43 -19.53
C ARG A 202 -25.56 -3.33 -20.76
N GLU A 203 -24.73 -2.30 -20.83
CA GLU A 203 -23.78 -2.08 -21.94
C GLU A 203 -22.70 -3.17 -22.00
N VAL A 204 -22.09 -3.51 -20.87
CA VAL A 204 -21.09 -4.58 -20.77
C VAL A 204 -21.72 -5.92 -21.11
N TYR A 205 -22.94 -6.19 -20.61
CA TYR A 205 -23.66 -7.41 -20.94
C TYR A 205 -23.89 -7.56 -22.45
N GLY A 206 -24.39 -6.51 -23.11
CA GLY A 206 -24.56 -6.49 -24.56
C GLY A 206 -23.24 -6.70 -25.32
N THR A 207 -22.16 -6.07 -24.86
CA THR A 207 -20.82 -6.24 -25.44
C THR A 207 -20.36 -7.70 -25.38
N PHE A 208 -20.43 -8.34 -24.21
CA PHE A 208 -19.96 -9.72 -24.03
C PHE A 208 -20.86 -10.77 -24.71
N MET A 209 -22.15 -10.48 -24.92
CA MET A 209 -23.04 -11.34 -25.70
C MET A 209 -22.81 -11.25 -27.21
N ASN A 210 -22.45 -10.07 -27.71
CA ASN A 210 -22.24 -9.84 -29.13
C ASN A 210 -20.85 -10.24 -29.62
N ILE A 211 -19.87 -10.41 -28.73
CA ILE A 211 -18.54 -10.96 -29.09
C ILE A 211 -18.65 -12.35 -29.71
N ASP A 212 -19.62 -13.17 -29.27
CA ASP A 212 -19.76 -14.56 -29.75
C ASP A 212 -20.73 -14.71 -30.94
N LYS A 213 -21.44 -13.64 -31.34
CA LYS A 213 -22.33 -13.63 -32.51
C LYS A 213 -21.70 -12.80 -33.63
N THR A 214 -21.42 -13.42 -34.76
CA THR A 214 -20.89 -12.79 -35.98
C THR A 214 -21.53 -11.44 -36.29
N LEU A 215 -20.80 -10.35 -35.98
CA LEU A 215 -20.74 -9.00 -36.56
C LEU A 215 -22.00 -8.18 -36.95
N PHE A 216 -23.24 -8.71 -36.96
CA PHE A 216 -24.36 -7.97 -37.57
C PHE A 216 -25.74 -8.03 -36.89
N LYS A 217 -25.82 -8.27 -35.57
CA LYS A 217 -27.06 -8.00 -34.82
C LYS A 217 -26.77 -7.31 -33.48
N ASN A 218 -26.68 -5.99 -33.50
CA ASN A 218 -26.81 -5.18 -32.29
C ASN A 218 -28.25 -5.30 -31.78
N GLN A 219 -28.52 -6.31 -30.95
CA GLN A 219 -29.69 -6.30 -30.10
C GLN A 219 -29.23 -5.91 -28.71
N GLU A 220 -29.66 -4.73 -28.25
CA GLU A 220 -29.68 -4.41 -26.83
C GLU A 220 -30.57 -5.45 -26.15
N GLN A 221 -29.96 -6.47 -25.56
CA GLN A 221 -30.68 -7.48 -24.80
C GLN A 221 -30.64 -7.09 -23.33
N ILE A 222 -31.82 -6.96 -22.74
CA ILE A 222 -31.97 -6.73 -21.31
C ILE A 222 -31.55 -8.04 -20.61
N PRO A 223 -30.58 -8.01 -19.69
CA PRO A 223 -30.17 -9.21 -19.00
C PRO A 223 -31.30 -9.70 -18.10
N ASP A 224 -31.37 -11.02 -17.88
CA ASP A 224 -32.30 -11.57 -16.89
C ASP A 224 -31.94 -11.02 -15.50
N GLN A 225 -32.86 -10.25 -14.94
CA GLN A 225 -32.63 -9.47 -13.74
C GLN A 225 -33.75 -9.66 -12.72
N LYS A 226 -33.36 -9.79 -11.45
CA LYS A 226 -34.26 -9.89 -10.32
C LYS A 226 -33.96 -8.78 -9.32
N ILE A 227 -34.94 -7.92 -9.08
CA ILE A 227 -34.87 -6.87 -8.07
C ILE A 227 -35.51 -7.39 -6.78
N VAL A 228 -34.79 -7.28 -5.67
CA VAL A 228 -35.22 -7.74 -4.35
C VAL A 228 -35.09 -6.59 -3.37
N THR A 229 -36.19 -6.24 -2.71
CA THR A 229 -36.16 -5.31 -1.57
C THR A 229 -35.51 -5.99 -0.38
N THR A 230 -34.58 -5.29 0.28
CA THR A 230 -33.82 -5.86 1.40
C THR A 230 -33.86 -4.92 2.61
N PRO A 231 -33.61 -5.42 3.83
CA PRO A 231 -33.65 -4.58 5.04
C PRO A 231 -32.67 -3.40 5.04
N TYR A 232 -31.61 -3.46 4.22
CA TYR A 232 -30.58 -2.43 4.11
C TYR A 232 -30.74 -1.53 2.87
N GLY A 233 -31.78 -1.72 2.06
CA GLY A 233 -31.96 -1.02 0.78
C GLY A 233 -32.51 -1.95 -0.30
N GLY A 234 -31.73 -2.16 -1.37
CA GLY A 234 -32.13 -2.97 -2.52
C GLY A 234 -31.04 -3.92 -2.97
N ARG A 235 -31.43 -4.98 -3.68
CA ARG A 235 -30.49 -5.89 -4.33
C ARG A 235 -30.95 -6.21 -5.74
N LEU A 236 -30.06 -5.99 -6.69
CA LEU A 236 -30.22 -6.39 -8.09
C LEU A 236 -29.40 -7.67 -8.32
N VAL A 237 -30.04 -8.72 -8.83
CA VAL A 237 -29.37 -9.97 -9.22
C VAL A 237 -29.44 -10.06 -10.73
N VAL A 238 -28.29 -10.20 -11.38
CA VAL A 238 -28.19 -10.34 -12.83
C VAL A 238 -27.42 -11.62 -13.14
N THR A 239 -27.95 -12.43 -14.06
CA THR A 239 -27.25 -13.62 -14.57
C THR A 239 -26.37 -13.22 -15.74
N MET A 240 -25.05 -13.44 -15.63
CA MET A 240 -24.10 -13.14 -16.68
C MET A 240 -24.16 -14.17 -17.82
N PRO A 241 -23.67 -13.81 -19.03
CA PRO A 241 -23.61 -14.67 -20.22
C PRO A 241 -23.23 -16.14 -20.03
N HIS A 242 -22.21 -16.42 -19.22
CA HIS A 242 -21.65 -17.77 -19.10
C HIS A 242 -22.09 -18.49 -17.81
N GLY A 243 -23.17 -17.99 -17.18
CA GLY A 243 -23.88 -18.69 -16.09
C GLY A 243 -23.40 -18.39 -14.68
N ASN A 244 -22.44 -17.47 -14.48
CA ASN A 244 -22.19 -16.90 -13.16
C ASN A 244 -23.15 -15.74 -12.87
N SER A 245 -23.37 -15.40 -11.61
CA SER A 245 -24.27 -14.32 -11.21
C SER A 245 -23.49 -13.13 -10.66
N ILE A 246 -23.98 -11.93 -10.96
CA ILE A 246 -23.54 -10.68 -10.34
C ILE A 246 -24.67 -10.13 -9.47
N MET A 247 -24.35 -9.82 -8.22
CA MET A 247 -25.27 -9.29 -7.22
C MET A 247 -24.85 -7.89 -6.83
N VAL A 248 -25.67 -6.89 -7.15
CA VAL A 248 -25.46 -5.50 -6.74
C VAL A 248 -26.30 -5.22 -5.51
N HIS A 249 -25.63 -4.86 -4.42
CA HIS A 249 -26.22 -4.51 -3.14
C HIS A 249 -26.25 -2.98 -3.00
N PHE A 250 -27.42 -2.38 -3.19
CA PHE A 250 -27.65 -0.95 -3.01
C PHE A 250 -27.94 -0.66 -1.54
N LYS A 251 -27.01 0.04 -0.88
CA LYS A 251 -27.10 0.36 0.54
C LYS A 251 -27.74 1.72 0.76
N ASP A 252 -28.70 1.74 1.66
CA ASP A 252 -29.33 2.96 2.15
C ASP A 252 -28.58 3.46 3.40
N LYS A 253 -28.07 4.70 3.35
CA LYS A 253 -27.28 5.30 4.43
C LYS A 253 -28.08 5.46 5.73
N GLU A 254 -29.40 5.50 5.66
CA GLU A 254 -30.28 5.65 6.83
C GLU A 254 -30.49 4.32 7.54
N LEU A 255 -30.45 3.22 6.79
CA LEU A 255 -30.72 1.87 7.30
C LEU A 255 -29.46 1.13 7.74
N ILE A 256 -28.34 1.35 7.03
CA ILE A 256 -27.08 0.67 7.28
C ILE A 256 -25.91 1.65 7.30
N ARG A 257 -24.88 1.31 8.09
CA ARG A 257 -23.65 2.10 8.15
C ARG A 257 -22.98 2.16 6.78
N HIS A 258 -22.67 3.37 6.35
CA HIS A 258 -21.92 3.67 5.14
C HIS A 258 -20.41 3.64 5.41
N LYS A 259 -19.60 3.66 4.34
CA LYS A 259 -18.13 3.52 4.26
C LYS A 259 -17.67 2.09 3.97
N LYS A 260 -16.54 2.01 3.26
CA LYS A 260 -15.87 0.79 2.82
C LYS A 260 -15.80 -0.30 3.89
N ARG A 261 -15.30 -0.01 5.09
CA ARG A 261 -15.25 -0.99 6.21
C ARG A 261 -16.60 -1.64 6.51
N TRP A 262 -17.68 -0.86 6.55
CA TRP A 262 -19.01 -1.39 6.87
C TRP A 262 -19.61 -2.19 5.73
N SER A 263 -19.28 -1.86 4.48
CA SER A 263 -19.55 -2.70 3.31
C SER A 263 -18.78 -4.02 3.39
N GLN A 264 -17.52 -4.00 3.85
CA GLN A 264 -16.75 -5.21 4.10
C GLN A 264 -17.36 -6.08 5.20
N VAL A 265 -17.72 -5.48 6.34
CA VAL A 265 -18.43 -6.18 7.42
C VAL A 265 -19.72 -6.82 6.91
N MET A 266 -20.50 -6.11 6.11
CA MET A 266 -21.76 -6.60 5.56
C MET A 266 -21.55 -7.86 4.72
N TYR A 267 -20.57 -7.88 3.81
CA TYR A 267 -20.32 -9.07 2.99
C TYR A 267 -19.74 -10.23 3.79
N LEU A 268 -18.92 -9.95 4.82
CA LEU A 268 -18.38 -11.02 5.68
C LEU A 268 -19.52 -11.75 6.41
N TYR A 269 -20.47 -11.00 6.98
CA TYR A 269 -21.64 -11.61 7.61
C TYR A 269 -22.58 -12.28 6.62
N TYR A 270 -22.85 -11.65 5.47
CA TYR A 270 -23.78 -12.20 4.49
C TYR A 270 -23.24 -13.47 3.83
N LEU A 271 -21.99 -13.45 3.38
CA LEU A 271 -21.39 -14.54 2.61
C LEU A 271 -20.86 -15.64 3.52
N LEU A 272 -20.07 -15.30 4.54
CA LEU A 272 -19.46 -16.31 5.42
C LEU A 272 -20.41 -16.70 6.55
N GLY A 273 -21.00 -15.71 7.23
CA GLY A 273 -21.92 -15.94 8.34
C GLY A 273 -23.21 -16.63 7.89
N TRP A 274 -23.92 -16.06 6.92
CA TRP A 274 -25.21 -16.60 6.48
C TRP A 274 -25.05 -17.64 5.36
N LYS A 275 -24.46 -17.30 4.23
CA LYS A 275 -24.48 -18.18 3.05
C LYS A 275 -23.64 -19.46 3.21
N VAL A 276 -22.50 -19.39 3.90
CA VAL A 276 -21.65 -20.56 4.19
C VAL A 276 -22.10 -21.25 5.48
N SER A 277 -22.21 -20.52 6.60
CA SER A 277 -22.42 -21.18 7.91
C SER A 277 -23.87 -21.67 8.13
N THR A 278 -24.90 -20.97 7.65
CA THR A 278 -26.30 -21.36 7.89
C THR A 278 -26.63 -22.75 7.35
N LYS A 279 -26.00 -23.17 6.24
CA LYS A 279 -26.17 -24.52 5.67
C LYS A 279 -25.88 -25.63 6.68
N TYR A 280 -24.92 -25.40 7.57
CA TYR A 280 -24.55 -26.36 8.61
C TYR A 280 -25.38 -26.17 9.87
N PHE A 281 -25.75 -24.92 10.23
CA PHE A 281 -26.64 -24.63 11.37
C PHE A 281 -28.07 -25.15 11.21
N GLU A 282 -28.69 -24.98 10.04
CA GLU A 282 -30.01 -25.55 9.76
C GLU A 282 -29.99 -27.08 9.80
N ARG A 283 -28.87 -27.70 9.41
CA ARG A 283 -28.64 -29.15 9.52
C ARG A 283 -28.35 -29.59 10.96
N TRP A 284 -27.68 -28.77 11.77
CA TRP A 284 -27.48 -29.00 13.21
C TRP A 284 -28.81 -28.98 13.98
N GLY A 285 -29.70 -28.05 13.67
CA GLY A 285 -31.01 -27.95 14.34
C GLY A 285 -31.97 -29.11 14.03
N LYS A 286 -31.73 -29.87 12.96
CA LYS A 286 -32.61 -30.97 12.49
C LYS A 286 -32.11 -32.38 12.81
N GLY A 287 -30.87 -32.55 13.31
CA GLY A 287 -30.30 -33.87 13.59
C GLY A 287 -29.55 -33.88 14.91
N GLY A 288 -29.96 -34.78 15.82
CA GLY A 288 -29.32 -35.01 17.12
C GLY A 288 -27.83 -35.32 17.04
N SER A 289 -27.19 -35.49 18.20
CA SER A 289 -25.73 -35.54 18.42
C SER A 289 -24.92 -36.52 17.55
N GLU A 290 -25.55 -37.43 16.82
CA GLU A 290 -24.90 -38.36 15.89
C GLU A 290 -24.36 -37.65 14.63
N GLY A 291 -23.05 -37.76 14.37
CA GLY A 291 -22.43 -37.17 13.17
C GLY A 291 -21.97 -35.71 13.29
N MET A 292 -22.03 -35.11 14.50
CA MET A 292 -21.51 -33.76 14.77
C MET A 292 -20.04 -33.59 14.33
N GLY A 293 -19.21 -34.62 14.56
CA GLY A 293 -17.79 -34.60 14.21
C GLY A 293 -17.51 -34.57 12.70
N GLU A 294 -18.30 -35.29 11.89
CA GLU A 294 -18.18 -35.27 10.44
C GLU A 294 -18.65 -33.94 9.84
N ARG A 295 -19.77 -33.41 10.35
CA ARG A 295 -20.28 -32.09 9.95
C ARG A 295 -19.28 -30.97 10.24
N ASN A 296 -18.62 -31.02 11.41
CA ASN A 296 -17.54 -30.08 11.75
C ASN A 296 -16.38 -30.19 10.76
N LYS A 297 -15.95 -31.41 10.40
CA LYS A 297 -14.87 -31.61 9.40
C LYS A 297 -15.26 -31.08 8.02
N GLU A 298 -16.50 -31.29 7.58
CA GLU A 298 -17.01 -30.76 6.31
C GLU A 298 -17.04 -29.23 6.31
N PHE A 299 -17.52 -28.62 7.39
CA PHE A 299 -17.54 -27.17 7.55
C PHE A 299 -16.13 -26.57 7.55
N GLU A 300 -15.18 -27.16 8.30
CA GLU A 300 -13.77 -26.75 8.27
C GLU A 300 -13.18 -26.83 6.87
N LYS A 301 -13.52 -27.88 6.13
CA LYS A 301 -13.07 -28.06 4.74
C LYS A 301 -13.69 -27.03 3.80
N GLU A 302 -14.98 -26.71 3.89
CA GLU A 302 -15.60 -25.65 3.08
C GLU A 302 -15.00 -24.28 3.40
N LYS A 303 -14.72 -23.99 4.68
CA LYS A 303 -14.03 -22.75 5.08
C LYS A 303 -12.63 -22.63 4.47
N HIS A 304 -11.89 -23.73 4.37
CA HIS A 304 -10.55 -23.71 3.77
C HIS A 304 -10.56 -23.56 2.25
N ASN A 305 -11.64 -24.01 1.59
CA ASN A 305 -11.83 -23.96 0.14
C ASN A 305 -12.72 -22.79 -0.32
N THR A 306 -13.12 -21.90 0.59
CA THR A 306 -13.86 -20.68 0.28
C THR A 306 -12.95 -19.48 0.43
N TYR A 307 -12.98 -18.59 -0.56
CA TYR A 307 -12.18 -17.37 -0.58
C TYR A 307 -13.04 -16.13 -0.87
N ILE A 308 -12.59 -14.99 -0.39
CA ILE A 308 -13.14 -13.66 -0.71
C ILE A 308 -12.06 -12.88 -1.45
N LEU A 309 -12.34 -12.47 -2.67
CA LEU A 309 -11.52 -11.53 -3.43
C LEU A 309 -12.04 -10.11 -3.16
N ALA A 310 -11.29 -9.34 -2.39
CA ALA A 310 -11.57 -7.92 -2.16
C ALA A 310 -11.12 -7.10 -3.38
N LEU A 311 -12.01 -6.23 -3.85
CA LEU A 311 -11.84 -5.37 -5.01
C LEU A 311 -12.28 -3.93 -4.69
N ASP A 312 -11.57 -2.95 -5.25
CA ASP A 312 -11.98 -1.54 -5.25
C ASP A 312 -12.68 -1.22 -6.58
N GLY A 313 -13.58 -0.23 -6.59
CA GLY A 313 -14.45 0.10 -7.74
C GLY A 313 -13.73 0.46 -9.04
N ASP A 314 -12.46 0.78 -8.97
CA ASP A 314 -11.59 1.21 -10.06
C ASP A 314 -10.58 0.12 -10.51
N THR A 315 -10.68 -1.10 -9.98
CA THR A 315 -9.69 -2.15 -10.23
C THR A 315 -9.92 -2.88 -11.56
N ASP A 316 -8.87 -2.94 -12.38
CA ASP A 316 -8.79 -3.79 -13.58
C ASP A 316 -7.87 -5.00 -13.33
N PHE A 317 -8.37 -6.21 -13.55
CA PHE A 317 -7.61 -7.44 -13.37
C PHE A 317 -7.88 -8.48 -14.45
N GLN A 318 -6.92 -9.39 -14.62
CA GLN A 318 -7.03 -10.52 -15.54
C GLN A 318 -7.41 -11.81 -14.79
N PRO A 319 -8.20 -12.71 -15.39
CA PRO A 319 -8.57 -13.99 -14.78
C PRO A 319 -7.37 -14.82 -14.31
N ALA A 320 -6.28 -14.81 -15.09
CA ALA A 320 -5.04 -15.49 -14.74
C ALA A 320 -4.44 -15.00 -13.40
N ALA A 321 -4.54 -13.71 -13.09
CA ALA A 321 -4.05 -13.16 -11.84
C ALA A 321 -4.83 -13.70 -10.63
N VAL A 322 -6.15 -13.86 -10.77
CA VAL A 322 -7.01 -14.46 -9.73
C VAL A 322 -6.62 -15.92 -9.50
N MET A 323 -6.36 -16.69 -10.57
CA MET A 323 -5.92 -18.08 -10.46
C MET A 323 -4.60 -18.22 -9.70
N LEU A 324 -3.63 -17.33 -9.96
CA LEU A 324 -2.36 -17.32 -9.25
C LEU A 324 -2.53 -17.08 -7.74
N LEU A 325 -3.48 -16.23 -7.33
CA LEU A 325 -3.79 -16.03 -5.91
C LEU A 325 -4.44 -17.28 -5.31
N ILE A 326 -5.39 -17.90 -6.02
CA ILE A 326 -6.03 -19.15 -5.58
C ILE A 326 -5.00 -20.26 -5.41
N ASP A 327 -4.10 -20.43 -6.38
CA ASP A 327 -3.04 -21.44 -6.34
C ASP A 327 -2.08 -21.21 -5.16
N ARG A 328 -1.78 -19.95 -4.85
CA ARG A 328 -0.96 -19.58 -3.69
C ARG A 328 -1.61 -20.01 -2.38
N LEU A 329 -2.89 -19.68 -2.18
CA LEU A 329 -3.62 -20.07 -0.98
C LEU A 329 -3.85 -21.59 -0.93
N LYS A 330 -4.13 -22.25 -2.06
CA LYS A 330 -4.22 -23.72 -2.11
C LYS A 330 -2.91 -24.40 -1.70
N THR A 331 -1.79 -23.85 -2.13
CA THR A 331 -0.46 -24.44 -1.86
C THR A 331 -0.06 -24.30 -0.39
N TYR A 332 -0.46 -23.21 0.28
CA TYR A 332 -0.08 -22.94 1.66
C TYR A 332 -1.32 -22.82 2.58
N PRO A 333 -1.70 -23.88 3.31
CA PRO A 333 -2.88 -23.89 4.17
C PRO A 333 -2.88 -22.80 5.25
N ASN A 334 -1.70 -22.47 5.80
CA ASN A 334 -1.53 -21.47 6.86
C ASN A 334 -1.57 -20.01 6.35
N VAL A 335 -1.65 -19.81 5.03
CA VAL A 335 -1.81 -18.48 4.43
C VAL A 335 -3.28 -18.11 4.48
N GLY A 336 -3.56 -17.02 5.22
CA GLY A 336 -4.90 -16.47 5.40
C GLY A 336 -5.27 -15.43 4.34
N ALA A 337 -4.27 -14.76 3.75
CA ALA A 337 -4.47 -13.81 2.66
C ALA A 337 -3.28 -13.74 1.71
N ALA A 338 -3.54 -13.46 0.44
CA ALA A 338 -2.49 -13.10 -0.52
C ALA A 338 -2.94 -11.91 -1.38
N CYS A 339 -2.04 -10.96 -1.59
CA CYS A 339 -2.26 -9.82 -2.49
C CYS A 339 -1.47 -9.93 -3.79
N GLY A 340 -2.03 -9.37 -4.85
CA GLY A 340 -1.33 -9.20 -6.11
C GLY A 340 -0.45 -7.95 -6.15
N ARG A 341 0.31 -7.81 -7.23
CA ARG A 341 1.05 -6.59 -7.57
C ARG A 341 0.11 -5.59 -8.22
N ILE A 342 0.07 -4.39 -7.64
CA ILE A 342 -0.77 -3.30 -8.10
C ILE A 342 0.05 -2.35 -8.97
N HIS A 343 -0.48 -2.03 -10.14
CA HIS A 343 0.09 -1.09 -11.10
C HIS A 343 -0.78 0.17 -11.16
N PRO A 344 -0.25 1.33 -10.74
CA PRO A 344 -0.98 2.59 -10.85
C PRO A 344 -1.17 2.99 -12.32
N THR A 345 -2.38 3.42 -12.67
CA THR A 345 -2.76 3.94 -13.98
C THR A 345 -3.26 5.37 -13.86
N GLY A 346 -3.23 6.12 -14.97
CA GLY A 346 -3.52 7.55 -15.00
C GLY A 346 -2.41 8.35 -15.66
N SER A 347 -2.54 9.67 -15.62
CA SER A 347 -1.68 10.63 -16.29
C SER A 347 -1.15 11.72 -15.35
N GLY A 348 -0.04 12.36 -15.75
CA GLY A 348 0.55 13.48 -15.01
C GLY A 348 1.63 13.11 -13.98
N PRO A 349 2.28 14.13 -13.40
CA PRO A 349 3.46 13.97 -12.56
C PRO A 349 3.17 13.24 -11.24
N MET A 350 1.96 13.39 -10.69
CA MET A 350 1.58 12.69 -9.47
C MET A 350 1.51 11.18 -9.67
N VAL A 351 0.97 10.74 -10.80
CA VAL A 351 0.91 9.32 -11.18
C VAL A 351 2.32 8.77 -11.41
N TRP A 352 3.24 9.53 -12.01
CA TRP A 352 4.64 9.10 -12.15
C TRP A 352 5.30 8.88 -10.80
N TYR A 353 5.10 9.81 -9.87
CA TYR A 353 5.59 9.68 -8.50
C TYR A 353 5.02 8.42 -7.83
N GLN A 354 3.71 8.17 -7.95
CA GLN A 354 3.10 6.98 -7.37
C GLN A 354 3.55 5.68 -8.04
N LYS A 355 3.77 5.66 -9.35
CA LYS A 355 4.36 4.51 -10.05
C LYS A 355 5.75 4.18 -9.48
N PHE A 356 6.58 5.21 -9.28
CA PHE A 356 7.88 5.04 -8.65
C PHE A 356 7.75 4.52 -7.21
N GLU A 357 6.88 5.14 -6.41
CA GLU A 357 6.67 4.73 -5.02
C GLU A 357 6.15 3.30 -4.90
N TYR A 358 5.20 2.90 -5.74
CA TYR A 358 4.67 1.53 -5.79
C TYR A 358 5.74 0.55 -6.24
N ALA A 359 6.59 0.92 -7.22
CA ALA A 359 7.70 0.08 -7.64
C ALA A 359 8.68 -0.14 -6.47
N VAL A 360 9.10 0.92 -5.78
CA VAL A 360 9.97 0.82 -4.59
C VAL A 360 9.32 -0.01 -3.49
N GLY A 361 8.06 0.27 -3.16
CA GLY A 361 7.31 -0.43 -2.12
C GLY A 361 7.12 -1.92 -2.44
N HIS A 362 6.75 -2.27 -3.66
CA HIS A 362 6.57 -3.66 -4.07
C HIS A 362 7.89 -4.41 -4.22
N TRP A 363 8.91 -3.80 -4.83
CA TRP A 363 10.17 -4.49 -5.15
C TRP A 363 11.08 -4.63 -3.94
N LEU A 364 11.17 -3.60 -3.10
CA LEU A 364 12.08 -3.60 -1.96
C LEU A 364 11.34 -3.98 -0.69
N GLN A 365 10.36 -3.17 -0.29
CA GLN A 365 9.75 -3.32 1.04
C GLN A 365 8.91 -4.60 1.15
N LYS A 366 7.94 -4.82 0.26
CA LYS A 366 7.06 -6.00 0.30
C LYS A 366 7.83 -7.29 0.09
N THR A 367 8.84 -7.29 -0.79
CA THR A 367 9.73 -8.43 -0.97
C THR A 367 10.52 -8.71 0.31
N ALA A 368 11.13 -7.69 0.93
CA ALA A 368 11.84 -7.85 2.19
C ALA A 368 10.92 -8.36 3.31
N GLU A 369 9.74 -7.76 3.49
CA GLU A 369 8.72 -8.22 4.46
C GLU A 369 8.34 -9.68 4.22
N HIS A 370 8.13 -10.07 2.96
CA HIS A 370 7.75 -11.43 2.60
C HIS A 370 8.87 -12.46 2.83
N VAL A 371 10.13 -12.07 2.60
CA VAL A 371 11.33 -12.91 2.82
C VAL A 371 11.63 -13.05 4.31
N PHE A 372 11.63 -11.95 5.07
CA PHE A 372 11.96 -11.97 6.50
C PHE A 372 10.83 -12.54 7.37
N GLY A 373 9.60 -12.57 6.86
CA GLY A 373 8.48 -13.17 7.57
C GLY A 373 7.20 -13.20 6.74
N CYS A 374 6.44 -12.12 6.84
CA CYS A 374 5.18 -11.95 6.12
C CYS A 374 4.87 -10.49 5.84
N VAL A 375 4.04 -10.26 4.83
CA VAL A 375 3.59 -8.92 4.49
C VAL A 375 2.62 -8.40 5.56
N LEU A 376 2.72 -7.12 5.93
CA LEU A 376 1.89 -6.56 7.00
C LEU A 376 0.48 -6.11 6.56
N CYS A 377 0.24 -6.04 5.26
CA CYS A 377 -1.01 -5.54 4.70
C CYS A 377 -1.21 -6.04 3.26
N SER A 378 -2.39 -6.58 3.00
CA SER A 378 -2.95 -6.85 1.68
C SER A 378 -3.87 -5.68 1.30
N PRO A 379 -3.61 -4.94 0.21
CA PRO A 379 -4.43 -3.79 -0.19
C PRO A 379 -5.84 -4.24 -0.63
N GLY A 380 -6.86 -3.42 -0.34
CA GLY A 380 -8.25 -3.75 -0.65
C GLY A 380 -8.61 -3.82 -2.13
N CYS A 381 -7.76 -3.30 -3.03
CA CYS A 381 -8.02 -3.29 -4.47
C CYS A 381 -7.87 -4.65 -5.15
N PHE A 382 -6.94 -5.51 -4.73
CA PHE A 382 -6.79 -6.85 -5.32
C PHE A 382 -6.12 -7.84 -4.37
N SER A 383 -6.92 -8.38 -3.45
CA SER A 383 -6.46 -9.32 -2.43
C SER A 383 -7.43 -10.46 -2.17
N LEU A 384 -6.91 -11.68 -2.10
CA LEU A 384 -7.68 -12.89 -1.83
C LEU A 384 -7.52 -13.32 -0.36
N PHE A 385 -8.63 -13.46 0.34
CA PHE A 385 -8.69 -13.85 1.75
C PHE A 385 -9.36 -15.22 1.91
N ARG A 386 -8.82 -16.08 2.77
CA ARG A 386 -9.41 -17.38 3.11
C ARG A 386 -10.54 -17.21 4.10
N ALA A 387 -11.69 -17.85 3.85
CA ALA A 387 -12.82 -17.83 4.77
C ALA A 387 -12.45 -18.40 6.15
N ALA A 388 -11.69 -19.49 6.22
CA ALA A 388 -11.20 -20.04 7.50
C ALA A 388 -10.42 -19.01 8.34
N ALA A 389 -9.63 -18.16 7.71
CA ALA A 389 -8.86 -17.13 8.40
C ALA A 389 -9.75 -15.95 8.85
N LEU A 390 -10.71 -15.53 8.00
CA LEU A 390 -11.66 -14.47 8.32
C LEU A 390 -12.64 -14.88 9.44
N MET A 391 -13.05 -16.15 9.46
CA MET A 391 -13.97 -16.73 10.44
C MET A 391 -13.27 -17.23 11.70
N ASP A 392 -11.95 -17.03 11.82
CA ASP A 392 -11.22 -17.38 13.03
C ASP A 392 -11.67 -16.50 14.21
N ASN A 393 -11.52 -17.06 15.40
CA ASN A 393 -11.87 -16.42 16.65
C ASN A 393 -11.19 -15.06 16.74
N ASN A 394 -11.97 -14.04 17.12
CA ASN A 394 -11.54 -12.65 17.26
C ASN A 394 -11.21 -11.89 15.97
N VAL A 395 -11.23 -12.48 14.77
CA VAL A 395 -11.03 -11.71 13.52
C VAL A 395 -12.30 -10.93 13.21
N MET A 396 -13.36 -11.61 12.76
CA MET A 396 -14.65 -10.95 12.50
C MET A 396 -15.19 -10.20 13.73
N LYS A 397 -15.08 -10.78 14.94
CA LYS A 397 -15.58 -10.15 16.17
C LYS A 397 -14.90 -8.79 16.46
N LYS A 398 -13.59 -8.67 16.23
CA LYS A 398 -12.89 -7.38 16.44
C LYS A 398 -13.05 -6.44 15.26
N TYR A 399 -13.11 -6.99 14.05
CA TYR A 399 -13.29 -6.22 12.83
C TYR A 399 -14.61 -5.43 12.81
N THR A 400 -15.61 -5.86 13.57
CA THR A 400 -16.95 -5.26 13.63
C THR A 400 -17.14 -4.26 14.77
N ILE A 401 -16.13 -4.10 15.64
CA ILE A 401 -16.19 -3.16 16.77
C ILE A 401 -16.26 -1.73 16.25
N LYS A 402 -17.28 -0.99 16.69
CA LYS A 402 -17.43 0.42 16.34
C LYS A 402 -16.27 1.25 16.88
N SER A 403 -15.81 2.20 16.08
CA SER A 403 -14.85 3.20 16.51
C SER A 403 -15.49 4.10 17.56
N SER A 404 -14.83 4.25 18.70
CA SER A 404 -15.32 5.02 19.86
C SER A 404 -14.25 5.98 20.39
N LYS A 405 -12.98 5.58 20.30
CA LYS A 405 -11.81 6.39 20.67
C LYS A 405 -11.12 6.92 19.41
N ALA A 406 -10.39 8.03 19.53
CA ALA A 406 -9.61 8.62 18.43
C ALA A 406 -8.70 7.61 17.73
N GLN A 407 -7.99 6.78 18.51
CA GLN A 407 -7.14 5.70 17.98
C GLN A 407 -7.92 4.68 17.15
N HIS A 408 -9.17 4.35 17.52
CA HIS A 408 -10.00 3.41 16.76
C HIS A 408 -10.36 3.96 15.38
N TYR A 409 -10.63 5.26 15.26
CA TYR A 409 -10.90 5.87 13.95
C TYR A 409 -9.67 5.79 13.03
N ILE A 410 -8.48 6.04 13.58
CA ILE A 410 -7.21 5.96 12.82
C ILE A 410 -6.90 4.51 12.44
N GLN A 411 -7.05 3.57 13.37
CA GLN A 411 -6.65 2.19 13.14
C GLN A 411 -7.69 1.44 12.30
N TYR A 412 -8.97 1.56 12.64
CA TYR A 412 -10.02 0.70 12.09
C TYR A 412 -10.66 1.28 10.82
N ASP A 413 -10.92 2.59 10.77
CA ASP A 413 -11.72 3.19 9.68
C ASP A 413 -10.87 3.85 8.59
N GLN A 414 -9.65 4.29 8.88
CA GLN A 414 -8.75 4.94 7.91
C GLN A 414 -7.84 3.95 7.17
N GLY A 415 -7.69 2.73 7.70
CA GLY A 415 -6.91 1.65 7.07
C GLY A 415 -7.48 0.29 7.44
N GLU A 416 -8.75 0.12 7.08
CA GLU A 416 -9.57 -1.07 7.31
C GLU A 416 -8.92 -2.36 6.76
N ASP A 417 -8.28 -2.28 5.58
CA ASP A 417 -7.58 -3.41 4.96
C ASP A 417 -6.36 -3.83 5.81
N ARG A 418 -5.61 -2.85 6.32
CA ARG A 418 -4.47 -3.09 7.22
C ARG A 418 -4.95 -3.62 8.56
N TRP A 419 -6.04 -3.08 9.11
CA TRP A 419 -6.62 -3.57 10.35
C TRP A 419 -7.04 -5.04 10.24
N LEU A 420 -7.70 -5.41 9.14
CA LEU A 420 -8.06 -6.80 8.88
C LEU A 420 -6.82 -7.71 8.84
N CYS A 421 -5.75 -7.28 8.14
CA CYS A 421 -4.49 -8.02 8.10
C CYS A 421 -3.83 -8.13 9.49
N THR A 422 -3.81 -7.06 10.27
CA THR A 422 -3.33 -7.06 11.66
C THR A 422 -4.06 -8.11 12.51
N LEU A 423 -5.37 -8.25 12.34
CA LEU A 423 -6.17 -9.25 13.05
C LEU A 423 -5.81 -10.68 12.62
N LEU A 424 -5.60 -10.92 11.33
CA LEU A 424 -5.17 -12.22 10.81
C LEU A 424 -3.78 -12.60 11.35
N LEU A 425 -2.83 -11.67 11.30
CA LEU A 425 -1.47 -11.85 11.81
C LEU A 425 -1.48 -12.18 13.31
N LYS A 426 -2.30 -11.47 14.10
CA LYS A 426 -2.52 -11.74 15.52
C LYS A 426 -3.15 -13.11 15.81
N GLN A 427 -3.88 -13.68 14.86
CA GLN A 427 -4.43 -15.04 14.97
C GLN A 427 -3.48 -16.13 14.46
N GLY A 428 -2.28 -15.82 14.00
CA GLY A 428 -1.31 -16.82 13.54
C GLY A 428 -1.34 -17.08 12.03
N TRP A 429 -2.19 -16.39 11.28
CA TRP A 429 -2.26 -16.52 9.83
C TRP A 429 -1.11 -15.76 9.16
N ARG A 430 -0.61 -16.31 8.06
CA ARG A 430 0.37 -15.64 7.20
C ARG A 430 -0.34 -14.82 6.12
N VAL A 431 0.21 -13.65 5.84
CA VAL A 431 -0.18 -12.80 4.71
C VAL A 431 0.96 -12.78 3.69
N GLU A 432 0.66 -13.09 2.44
CA GLU A 432 1.65 -13.21 1.37
C GLU A 432 1.45 -12.20 0.24
N TYR A 433 2.52 -11.99 -0.52
CA TYR A 433 2.52 -11.20 -1.74
C TYR A 433 2.86 -12.08 -2.94
N SER A 434 2.08 -11.92 -4.01
CA SER A 434 2.26 -12.62 -5.29
C SER A 434 2.62 -11.61 -6.37
N ALA A 435 3.92 -11.49 -6.66
CA ALA A 435 4.44 -10.60 -7.71
C ALA A 435 3.97 -10.98 -9.13
N ALA A 436 3.50 -12.21 -9.33
CA ALA A 436 3.02 -12.71 -10.62
C ALA A 436 1.53 -12.38 -10.87
N ALA A 437 0.78 -12.04 -9.82
CA ALA A 437 -0.64 -11.71 -9.93
C ALA A 437 -0.82 -10.20 -10.11
N ASP A 438 -0.91 -9.74 -11.35
CA ASP A 438 -1.01 -8.31 -11.68
C ASP A 438 -2.45 -7.78 -11.70
N ALA A 439 -2.63 -6.59 -11.14
CA ALA A 439 -3.85 -5.79 -11.24
C ALA A 439 -3.51 -4.29 -11.39
N TYR A 440 -4.46 -3.53 -11.92
CA TYR A 440 -4.31 -2.12 -12.24
C TYR A 440 -5.38 -1.30 -11.50
N THR A 441 -5.02 -0.12 -11.01
CA THR A 441 -5.90 0.79 -10.23
C THR A 441 -5.65 2.23 -10.68
N ASN A 442 -6.63 3.10 -10.54
CA ASN A 442 -6.47 4.52 -10.83
C ASN A 442 -5.67 5.18 -9.70
N ALA A 443 -4.65 5.94 -10.08
CA ALA A 443 -3.86 6.73 -9.14
C ALA A 443 -4.39 8.18 -9.11
N PRO A 444 -4.37 8.87 -7.94
CA PRO A 444 -4.70 10.29 -7.87
C PRO A 444 -3.82 11.11 -8.83
N GLU A 445 -4.47 11.89 -9.69
CA GLU A 445 -3.79 12.77 -10.63
C GLU A 445 -3.47 14.12 -10.00
N GLU A 446 -4.30 14.56 -9.03
CA GLU A 446 -4.14 15.82 -8.32
C GLU A 446 -3.42 15.66 -6.97
N PHE A 447 -2.66 16.69 -6.57
CA PHE A 447 -1.99 16.72 -5.28
C PHE A 447 -2.95 16.66 -4.10
N LYS A 448 -4.13 17.28 -4.21
CA LYS A 448 -5.14 17.29 -3.13
C LYS A 448 -5.65 15.89 -2.83
N GLU A 449 -5.96 15.11 -3.86
CA GLU A 449 -6.40 13.73 -3.73
C GLU A 449 -5.30 12.84 -3.16
N PHE A 450 -4.09 12.97 -3.69
CA PHE A 450 -2.91 12.30 -3.16
C PHE A 450 -2.68 12.62 -1.68
N TYR A 451 -2.72 13.90 -1.30
CA TYR A 451 -2.54 14.34 0.08
C TYR A 451 -3.61 13.75 1.00
N ASN A 452 -4.87 13.76 0.57
CA ASN A 452 -5.96 13.13 1.30
C ASN A 452 -5.73 11.63 1.47
N GLN A 453 -5.27 10.91 0.45
CA GLN A 453 -4.90 9.50 0.55
C GLN A 453 -3.81 9.28 1.63
N ARG A 454 -2.75 10.11 1.63
CA ARG A 454 -1.64 10.00 2.60
C ARG A 454 -2.04 10.29 4.04
N ARG A 455 -2.95 11.24 4.25
CA ARG A 455 -3.52 11.54 5.57
C ARG A 455 -4.24 10.36 6.20
N ARG A 456 -4.74 9.42 5.40
CA ARG A 456 -5.39 8.19 5.88
C ARG A 456 -4.38 7.08 6.12
N TRP A 457 -3.53 6.83 5.11
CA TRP A 457 -2.65 5.67 5.08
C TRP A 457 -1.51 5.73 6.08
N VAL A 458 -0.89 6.91 6.24
CA VAL A 458 0.30 7.06 7.11
C VAL A 458 -0.08 6.84 8.58
N PRO A 459 -1.08 7.55 9.15
CA PRO A 459 -1.44 7.35 10.55
C PRO A 459 -1.96 5.94 10.84
N SER A 460 -2.74 5.35 9.93
CA SER A 460 -3.23 3.98 10.11
C SER A 460 -2.09 2.95 10.08
N THR A 461 -1.09 3.16 9.22
CA THR A 461 0.10 2.30 9.17
C THR A 461 0.85 2.33 10.50
N MET A 462 1.11 3.53 11.04
CA MET A 462 1.76 3.69 12.34
C MET A 462 0.94 3.03 13.46
N ALA A 463 -0.36 3.30 13.54
CA ALA A 463 -1.22 2.76 14.58
C ALA A 463 -1.24 1.22 14.60
N ASN A 464 -1.31 0.59 13.42
CA ASN A 464 -1.29 -0.86 13.30
C ASN A 464 0.09 -1.47 13.63
N ILE A 465 1.19 -0.83 13.22
CA ILE A 465 2.53 -1.32 13.57
C ILE A 465 2.77 -1.21 15.08
N VAL A 466 2.38 -0.09 15.70
CA VAL A 466 2.47 0.07 17.17
C VAL A 466 1.65 -1.00 17.90
N ASP A 467 0.44 -1.32 17.42
CA ASP A 467 -0.40 -2.37 17.99
C ASP A 467 0.19 -3.79 17.83
N LEU A 468 0.87 -4.06 16.71
CA LEU A 468 1.63 -5.31 16.51
C LEU A 468 2.81 -5.38 17.48
N LEU A 469 3.62 -4.32 17.58
CA LEU A 469 4.79 -4.25 18.46
C LEU A 469 4.42 -4.36 19.94
N GLY A 470 3.32 -3.72 20.37
CA GLY A 470 2.82 -3.82 21.73
C GLY A 470 2.40 -5.24 22.15
N SER A 471 2.08 -6.10 21.16
CA SER A 471 1.72 -7.51 21.38
C SER A 471 2.78 -8.49 20.85
N ALA A 472 4.03 -8.03 20.63
CA ALA A 472 5.05 -8.79 19.91
C ALA A 472 5.30 -10.19 20.47
N THR A 473 5.46 -10.32 21.79
CA THR A 473 5.76 -11.61 22.43
C THR A 473 4.66 -12.64 22.18
N LEU A 474 3.39 -12.25 22.29
CA LEU A 474 2.24 -13.14 22.07
C LEU A 474 2.12 -13.51 20.59
N ILE A 475 2.31 -12.54 19.69
CA ILE A 475 2.22 -12.77 18.25
C ILE A 475 3.33 -13.70 17.79
N SER A 476 4.58 -13.51 18.25
CA SER A 476 5.70 -14.38 17.88
C SER A 476 5.56 -15.81 18.40
N GLN A 477 4.82 -16.03 19.48
CA GLN A 477 4.49 -17.39 19.95
C GLN A 477 3.42 -18.04 19.08
N LYS A 478 2.42 -17.28 18.62
CA LYS A 478 1.29 -17.80 17.85
C LYS A 478 1.56 -17.88 16.34
N ASN A 479 2.35 -16.96 15.80
CA ASN A 479 2.61 -16.82 14.38
C ASN A 479 4.11 -17.03 14.08
N PRO A 480 4.49 -18.18 13.46
CA PRO A 480 5.88 -18.43 13.14
C PRO A 480 6.45 -17.46 12.09
N SER A 481 5.58 -16.84 11.28
CA SER A 481 5.99 -15.84 10.28
C SER A 481 6.33 -14.49 10.91
N MET A 482 5.94 -14.26 12.17
CA MET A 482 6.22 -13.01 12.90
C MET A 482 7.19 -13.26 14.05
N SER A 483 8.38 -13.74 13.72
CA SER A 483 9.45 -14.04 14.67
C SER A 483 9.91 -12.79 15.45
N ARG A 484 10.58 -12.98 16.61
CA ARG A 484 11.10 -11.85 17.39
C ARG A 484 12.08 -10.95 16.60
N PRO A 485 13.04 -11.49 15.81
CA PRO A 485 13.87 -10.67 14.94
C PRO A 485 13.06 -9.85 13.93
N TYR A 486 12.00 -10.43 13.38
CA TYR A 486 11.10 -9.71 12.47
C TYR A 486 10.38 -8.56 13.19
N MET A 487 9.96 -8.75 14.43
CA MET A 487 9.38 -7.67 15.24
C MET A 487 10.39 -6.54 15.52
N VAL A 488 11.67 -6.87 15.75
CA VAL A 488 12.75 -5.87 15.89
C VAL A 488 12.97 -5.11 14.58
N TYR A 489 12.93 -5.80 13.43
CA TYR A 489 12.97 -5.16 12.12
C TYR A 489 11.81 -4.17 11.93
N GLN A 490 10.60 -4.54 12.35
CA GLN A 490 9.45 -3.64 12.28
C GLN A 490 9.54 -2.44 13.23
N LEU A 491 10.16 -2.63 14.41
CA LEU A 491 10.48 -1.51 15.30
C LEU A 491 11.47 -0.55 14.64
N PHE A 492 12.54 -1.07 14.03
CA PHE A 492 13.51 -0.24 13.30
C PHE A 492 12.83 0.54 12.17
N ASN A 493 11.99 -0.11 11.35
CA ASN A 493 11.22 0.56 10.30
C ASN A 493 10.33 1.69 10.85
N LEU A 494 9.65 1.47 11.99
CA LEU A 494 8.82 2.49 12.62
C LEU A 494 9.65 3.70 13.06
N VAL A 495 10.81 3.46 13.68
CA VAL A 495 11.72 4.53 14.11
C VAL A 495 12.27 5.28 12.90
N SER A 496 12.74 4.57 11.87
CA SER A 496 13.20 5.18 10.61
C SER A 496 12.10 6.01 9.96
N PHE A 497 10.86 5.53 9.93
CA PHE A 497 9.74 6.26 9.35
C PHE A 497 9.48 7.60 10.05
N ILE A 498 9.66 7.67 11.37
CA ILE A 498 9.51 8.90 12.15
C ILE A 498 10.71 9.85 11.92
N LEU A 499 11.93 9.32 11.85
CA LEU A 499 13.15 10.12 11.75
C LEU A 499 13.43 10.65 10.34
N VAL A 500 13.10 9.88 9.29
CA VAL A 500 13.45 10.22 7.90
C VAL A 500 12.94 11.60 7.48
N PRO A 501 11.64 11.96 7.67
CA PRO A 501 11.16 13.28 7.31
C PRO A 501 11.91 14.41 8.04
N SER A 502 12.17 14.23 9.34
CA SER A 502 12.94 15.18 10.14
C SER A 502 14.36 15.35 9.61
N THR A 503 15.05 14.26 9.28
CA THR A 503 16.40 14.33 8.70
C THR A 503 16.42 15.03 7.35
N VAL A 504 15.45 14.78 6.47
CA VAL A 504 15.36 15.45 5.16
C VAL A 504 15.12 16.95 5.34
N ILE A 505 14.23 17.35 6.24
CA ILE A 505 13.97 18.77 6.54
C ILE A 505 15.24 19.44 7.08
N LEU A 506 15.96 18.79 7.99
CA LEU A 506 17.22 19.29 8.52
C LEU A 506 18.30 19.41 7.44
N MET A 507 18.38 18.45 6.52
CA MET A 507 19.31 18.51 5.39
C MET A 507 18.98 19.68 4.45
N ILE A 508 17.70 19.89 4.13
CA ILE A 508 17.26 21.01 3.29
C ILE A 508 17.55 22.34 3.99
N ALA A 509 17.22 22.46 5.28
CA ALA A 509 17.48 23.67 6.07
C ALA A 509 18.98 23.97 6.19
N GLY A 510 19.81 22.94 6.40
CA GLY A 510 21.26 23.05 6.45
C GLY A 510 21.87 23.50 5.12
N GLN A 511 21.38 22.95 4.00
CA GLN A 511 21.80 23.39 2.67
C GLN A 511 21.37 24.83 2.39
N ALA A 512 20.13 25.21 2.71
CA ALA A 512 19.67 26.59 2.55
C ALA A 512 20.54 27.57 3.36
N CYS A 513 20.85 27.25 4.63
CA CYS A 513 21.73 28.07 5.46
C CYS A 513 23.14 28.21 4.87
N SER A 514 23.71 27.11 4.36
CA SER A 514 25.02 27.10 3.71
C SER A 514 25.05 27.95 2.44
N TRP A 515 23.98 27.89 1.64
CA TRP A 515 23.81 28.73 0.43
C TRP A 515 23.67 30.21 0.78
N PHE A 516 22.88 30.55 1.81
CA PHE A 516 22.77 31.92 2.29
C PHE A 516 24.11 32.48 2.77
N LEU A 517 24.89 31.69 3.51
CA LEU A 517 26.23 32.06 3.96
C LEU A 517 27.20 32.29 2.79
N LEU A 518 27.19 31.40 1.79
CA LEU A 518 28.01 31.54 0.58
C LEU A 518 27.62 32.79 -0.21
N PHE A 519 26.31 33.05 -0.37
CA PHE A 519 25.79 34.24 -1.05
C PHE A 519 26.23 35.53 -0.34
N PHE A 520 26.12 35.60 0.99
CA PHE A 520 26.60 36.74 1.77
C PHE A 520 28.12 36.92 1.68
N CYS A 521 28.88 35.82 1.73
CA CYS A 521 30.34 35.87 1.58
C CYS A 521 30.74 36.39 0.20
N GLN A 522 30.01 35.99 -0.85
CA GLN A 522 30.22 36.44 -2.22
C GLN A 522 29.83 37.90 -2.43
N ILE A 523 28.71 38.36 -1.83
CA ILE A 523 28.32 39.78 -1.77
C ILE A 523 29.37 40.61 -1.04
N HIS A 524 29.90 40.14 0.09
CA HIS A 524 30.94 40.85 0.84
C HIS A 524 32.23 40.97 0.01
N LYS A 525 32.61 39.90 -0.70
CA LYS A 525 33.77 39.90 -1.62
C LYS A 525 33.57 40.86 -2.80
N LEU A 526 32.37 40.91 -3.37
CA LEU A 526 31.98 41.84 -4.45
C LEU A 526 31.94 43.30 -3.96
N SER A 527 31.40 43.54 -2.76
CA SER A 527 31.37 44.87 -2.11
C SER A 527 32.78 45.40 -1.81
N SER A 528 33.73 44.51 -1.49
CA SER A 528 35.14 44.89 -1.25
C SER A 528 35.93 45.23 -2.51
N ARG A 529 35.44 44.89 -3.72
CA ARG A 529 36.23 44.94 -4.96
C ARG A 529 35.85 45.99 -6.00
N ASN A 530 34.81 46.81 -5.79
CA ASN A 530 34.63 48.16 -6.35
C ASN A 530 33.17 48.66 -6.17
N GLY A 531 33.01 49.84 -5.57
CA GLY A 531 32.12 50.94 -5.96
C GLY A 531 30.65 50.75 -6.41
N ILE A 532 29.98 49.61 -6.31
CA ILE A 532 28.57 49.47 -6.76
C ILE A 532 27.62 49.51 -5.54
N LYS A 533 27.54 50.67 -4.89
CA LYS A 533 26.55 50.93 -3.82
C LYS A 533 25.17 51.36 -4.35
N ILE A 534 25.03 51.66 -5.65
CA ILE A 534 23.80 52.28 -6.19
C ILE A 534 22.91 51.29 -6.96
N LEU A 535 23.46 50.23 -7.57
CA LEU A 535 22.65 49.24 -8.32
C LEU A 535 21.90 48.25 -7.39
N LEU A 536 22.44 47.99 -6.20
CA LEU A 536 21.87 47.05 -5.22
C LEU A 536 20.66 47.62 -4.46
N PHE A 537 20.58 48.94 -4.26
CA PHE A 537 19.40 49.55 -3.63
C PHE A 537 18.18 49.47 -4.56
N TYR A 538 18.37 49.64 -5.87
CA TYR A 538 17.31 49.51 -6.86
C TYR A 538 16.80 48.07 -7.02
N HIS A 539 17.68 47.07 -6.90
CA HIS A 539 17.27 45.67 -7.06
C HIS A 539 16.63 45.08 -5.78
N VAL A 540 17.11 45.49 -4.60
CA VAL A 540 16.51 45.06 -3.31
C VAL A 540 15.15 45.71 -3.07
N SER A 541 14.93 46.97 -3.47
CA SER A 541 13.59 47.59 -3.40
C SER A 541 12.57 46.93 -4.32
N ASN A 542 12.97 46.50 -5.53
CA ASN A 542 12.05 45.82 -6.46
C ASN A 542 11.73 44.38 -6.06
N VAL A 543 12.62 43.68 -5.35
CA VAL A 543 12.35 42.33 -4.84
C VAL A 543 11.48 42.36 -3.58
N MET A 544 11.56 43.41 -2.75
CA MET A 544 10.68 43.58 -1.59
C MET A 544 9.24 43.98 -1.94
N GLN A 545 8.98 44.56 -3.12
CA GLN A 545 7.62 44.85 -3.60
C GLN A 545 6.85 43.61 -4.10
N PHE A 546 7.52 42.48 -4.31
CA PHE A 546 6.89 41.21 -4.69
C PHE A 546 6.56 40.30 -3.48
N ALA A 547 6.84 40.76 -2.25
CA ALA A 547 6.66 40.02 -1.01
C ALA A 547 5.68 40.69 -0.01
N THR A 548 4.71 41.43 -0.53
CA THR A 548 3.46 41.83 0.12
C THR A 548 2.32 41.53 -0.83
#